data_AF-A0A973NZC2-F1
#
_entry.id   AF-A0A973NZC2-F1
#
_cell.length_a   1.000
_cell.length_b   1.000
_cell.length_c   1.000
_cell.angle_alpha   90.00
_cell.angle_beta   90.00
_cell.angle_gamma   90.00
#
_symmetry.space_group_name_H-M   'P 1'
#
loop_
_entity.id
_entity.type
_entity.pdbx_description
1 polymer ?
#
loop_
_entity_poly.entity_id
_entity_poly.type
_entity_poly.pdbx_seq_one_letter_code
_entity_poly.pdbx_strand_id
1 'polypeptide(L)'
;MAEYETGRTYSDPRPERRARRKVQIRPGYNVSADPRYLVQVDPSHALPGENAPLLAEPDRTEPVTDEEALGVLRRRKAAALSRQYQTSDPADIAAAGLPPTLEEALAERLPRALPPWTESKEMVTIRLSPQLWALLYAKFELEGSWDNFAMMVETFMYEAARSPIASRAEVAERRQRMLDETVYSQPGDQ
;
A
#
# COMPACT_ATOMS: atom_id res chain seq x y z
N MET A 1 57.29 39.78 -11.97
CA MET A 1 56.56 38.74 -11.22
C MET A 1 55.10 39.14 -11.16
N ALA A 2 54.23 38.14 -11.19
CA ALA A 2 52.84 38.16 -11.65
C ALA A 2 51.91 39.21 -11.02
N GLU A 3 50.93 39.57 -11.85
CA GLU A 3 49.73 40.38 -11.61
C GLU A 3 48.81 39.76 -10.54
N TYR A 4 48.10 40.62 -9.82
CA TYR A 4 46.79 40.29 -9.23
C TYR A 4 45.82 41.45 -9.47
N GLU A 5 45.03 41.30 -10.54
CA GLU A 5 43.59 41.60 -10.62
C GLU A 5 42.85 41.06 -9.36
N THR A 6 41.68 41.50 -8.90
CA THR A 6 40.50 42.10 -9.55
C THR A 6 39.54 42.58 -8.45
N GLY A 7 38.55 43.40 -8.84
CA GLY A 7 37.62 44.14 -7.98
C GLY A 7 36.70 43.35 -7.05
N ARG A 8 36.27 44.04 -5.99
CA ARG A 8 35.19 43.64 -5.09
C ARG A 8 33.84 43.97 -5.73
N THR A 9 33.16 42.96 -6.25
CA THR A 9 31.71 42.99 -6.44
C THR A 9 31.03 42.35 -5.23
N TYR A 10 30.12 43.09 -4.60
CA TYR A 10 29.18 42.59 -3.61
C TYR A 10 28.22 41.61 -4.29
N SER A 11 28.34 40.32 -3.97
CA SER A 11 27.38 39.30 -4.36
C SER A 11 26.75 38.70 -3.09
N ASP A 12 25.52 39.13 -2.86
CA ASP A 12 24.53 38.56 -1.95
C ASP A 12 24.45 37.02 -2.10
N PRO A 13 24.80 36.22 -1.07
CA PRO A 13 24.61 34.78 -1.13
C PRO A 13 23.15 34.47 -0.85
N ARG A 14 22.37 34.37 -1.93
CA ARG A 14 21.05 33.72 -1.94
C ARG A 14 21.18 32.35 -1.25
N PRO A 15 20.22 31.96 -0.38
CA PRO A 15 20.22 30.63 0.21
C PRO A 15 20.13 29.59 -0.91
N GLU A 16 21.13 28.70 -0.89
CA GLU A 16 21.27 27.57 -1.79
C GLU A 16 19.94 26.84 -1.93
N ARG A 17 19.51 26.72 -3.18
CA ARG A 17 18.43 25.82 -3.58
C ARG A 17 18.79 24.43 -3.07
N ARG A 18 18.19 24.02 -1.95
CA ARG A 18 18.13 22.63 -1.52
C ARG A 18 17.80 21.80 -2.75
N ALA A 19 18.74 20.96 -3.15
CA ALA A 19 18.57 19.99 -4.20
C ALA A 19 17.26 19.24 -3.91
N ARG A 20 16.22 19.58 -4.68
CA ARG A 20 14.97 18.81 -4.69
C ARG A 20 15.40 17.44 -5.18
N ARG A 21 15.62 16.49 -4.26
CA ARG A 21 15.72 15.08 -4.58
C ARG A 21 14.54 14.78 -5.49
N LYS A 22 14.81 14.55 -6.77
CA LYS A 22 13.85 13.96 -7.68
C LYS A 22 13.60 12.56 -7.12
N VAL A 23 12.60 12.45 -6.25
CA VAL A 23 12.04 11.16 -5.86
C VAL A 23 11.37 10.64 -7.12
N GLN A 24 12.08 9.75 -7.80
CA GLN A 24 11.55 8.99 -8.91
C GLN A 24 10.51 8.05 -8.32
N ILE A 25 9.24 8.43 -8.46
CA ILE A 25 8.11 7.56 -8.14
C ILE A 25 8.20 6.39 -9.14
N ARG A 26 8.67 5.24 -8.67
CA ARG A 26 8.39 3.98 -9.36
C ARG A 26 6.94 3.61 -9.04
N PRO A 27 6.03 3.51 -10.02
CA PRO A 27 4.65 3.17 -9.78
C PRO A 27 4.54 1.66 -9.53
N GLY A 28 4.81 1.23 -8.30
CA GLY A 28 4.46 -0.10 -7.83
C GLY A 28 3.05 -0.07 -7.21
N TYR A 29 2.03 -0.28 -8.04
CA TYR A 29 0.70 -0.76 -7.64
C TYR A 29 -0.14 0.10 -6.67
N ASN A 30 -0.42 1.35 -7.04
CA ASN A 30 -1.66 1.99 -6.60
C ASN A 30 -2.82 1.42 -7.42
N VAL A 31 -3.32 0.24 -7.02
CA VAL A 31 -4.56 -0.31 -7.59
C VAL A 31 -5.73 0.42 -6.97
N SER A 32 -5.97 1.65 -7.44
CA SER A 32 -7.31 2.21 -7.40
C SER A 32 -8.24 1.21 -8.08
N ALA A 33 -9.36 0.89 -7.45
CA ALA A 33 -10.45 0.13 -8.05
C ALA A 33 -11.11 0.99 -9.12
N ASP A 34 -10.38 1.27 -10.21
CA ASP A 34 -10.93 1.96 -11.36
C ASP A 34 -11.89 0.98 -12.06
N PRO A 35 -13.19 1.30 -12.14
CA PRO A 35 -14.22 0.43 -12.71
C PRO A 35 -13.99 0.10 -14.19
N ARG A 36 -13.10 0.82 -14.89
CA ARG A 36 -12.76 0.54 -16.30
C ARG A 36 -11.99 -0.77 -16.52
N TYR A 37 -11.50 -1.41 -15.46
CA TYR A 37 -10.66 -2.61 -15.52
C TYR A 37 -11.31 -3.84 -14.86
N LEU A 38 -12.64 -3.86 -14.79
CA LEU A 38 -13.38 -5.04 -14.34
C LEU A 38 -13.23 -6.15 -15.36
N VAL A 39 -12.43 -7.16 -15.01
CA VAL A 39 -12.39 -8.45 -15.71
C VAL A 39 -13.48 -9.30 -15.09
N GLN A 40 -14.47 -9.70 -15.88
CA GLN A 40 -15.51 -10.63 -15.45
C GLN A 40 -15.04 -12.05 -15.76
N VAL A 41 -14.88 -12.85 -14.71
CA VAL A 41 -14.73 -14.31 -14.79
C VAL A 41 -16.14 -14.91 -14.86
N ASP A 42 -16.27 -16.10 -15.45
CA ASP A 42 -17.53 -16.85 -15.49
C ASP A 42 -18.23 -16.84 -14.11
N PRO A 43 -19.44 -16.27 -13.98
CA PRO A 43 -20.13 -16.13 -12.70
C PRO A 43 -20.38 -17.45 -11.97
N SER A 44 -20.46 -18.56 -12.70
CA SER A 44 -20.75 -19.88 -12.12
C SER A 44 -19.58 -20.49 -11.35
N HIS A 45 -18.37 -19.96 -11.55
CA HIS A 45 -17.13 -20.44 -10.92
C HIS A 45 -16.38 -19.34 -10.14
N ALA A 46 -16.97 -18.14 -10.04
CA ALA A 46 -16.33 -17.00 -9.42
C ALA A 46 -16.36 -17.10 -7.89
N LEU A 47 -15.21 -16.85 -7.26
CA LEU A 47 -15.14 -16.78 -5.81
C LEU A 47 -15.80 -15.49 -5.28
N PRO A 48 -16.26 -15.49 -4.01
CA PRO A 48 -16.69 -14.27 -3.35
C PRO A 48 -15.63 -13.17 -3.47
N GLY A 49 -16.03 -11.99 -3.96
CA GLY A 49 -15.11 -10.87 -4.14
C GLY A 49 -14.32 -10.86 -5.46
N GLU A 50 -14.43 -11.90 -6.31
CA GLU A 50 -13.65 -12.00 -7.55
C GLU A 50 -14.20 -11.08 -8.65
N ASN A 51 -15.50 -11.11 -8.90
CA ASN A 51 -16.13 -10.28 -9.95
C ASN A 51 -16.63 -8.92 -9.44
N ALA A 52 -16.82 -8.77 -8.13
CA ALA A 52 -17.35 -7.55 -7.51
C ALA A 52 -16.69 -7.28 -6.16
N PRO A 53 -16.59 -6.00 -5.72
CA PRO A 53 -16.20 -5.64 -4.35
C PRO A 53 -16.96 -6.42 -3.29
N LEU A 54 -16.25 -6.89 -2.25
CA LEU A 54 -16.90 -7.35 -1.03
C LEU A 54 -17.57 -6.16 -0.35
N LEU A 55 -18.79 -6.35 0.12
CA LEU A 55 -19.53 -5.36 0.88
C LEU A 55 -19.48 -5.75 2.36
N ALA A 56 -19.20 -4.77 3.22
CA ALA A 56 -19.30 -4.96 4.66
C ALA A 56 -20.77 -4.84 5.04
N GLU A 57 -21.44 -5.98 5.19
CA GLU A 57 -22.81 -6.03 5.70
C GLU A 57 -22.83 -5.54 7.16
N PRO A 58 -23.85 -4.77 7.60
CA PRO A 58 -23.88 -4.17 8.94
C PRO A 58 -23.82 -5.19 10.09
N ASP A 59 -24.26 -6.42 9.84
CA ASP A 59 -24.37 -7.52 10.80
C ASP A 59 -23.27 -8.57 10.65
N ARG A 60 -22.32 -8.36 9.73
CA ARG A 60 -21.21 -9.30 9.56
C ARG A 60 -20.26 -9.24 10.75
N THR A 61 -20.24 -10.32 11.51
CA THR A 61 -19.34 -10.50 12.66
C THR A 61 -18.20 -11.47 12.38
N GLU A 62 -18.26 -12.20 11.27
CA GLU A 62 -17.23 -13.17 10.89
C GLU A 62 -16.04 -12.48 10.20
N PRO A 63 -14.80 -12.94 10.49
CA PRO A 63 -13.61 -12.53 9.77
C PRO A 63 -13.69 -12.79 8.27
N VAL A 64 -12.69 -12.29 7.53
CA VAL A 64 -12.55 -12.61 6.10
C VAL A 64 -12.15 -14.08 5.94
N THR A 65 -12.83 -14.80 5.04
CA THR A 65 -12.50 -16.19 4.73
C THR A 65 -11.39 -16.30 3.68
N ASP A 66 -10.74 -17.47 3.60
CA ASP A 66 -9.70 -17.72 2.61
C ASP A 66 -10.22 -17.59 1.16
N GLU A 67 -11.47 -18.02 0.91
CA GLU A 67 -12.12 -17.91 -0.41
C GLU A 67 -12.36 -16.44 -0.80
N GLU A 68 -12.82 -15.62 0.14
CA GLU A 68 -13.00 -14.18 -0.07
C GLU A 68 -11.67 -13.47 -0.32
N ALA A 69 -10.64 -13.81 0.46
CA ALA A 69 -9.30 -13.27 0.28
C ALA A 69 -8.74 -13.67 -1.10
N LEU A 70 -8.92 -14.93 -1.51
CA LEU A 70 -8.48 -15.41 -2.81
C LEU A 70 -9.24 -14.74 -3.95
N GLY A 71 -10.57 -14.58 -3.83
CA GLY A 71 -11.38 -13.88 -4.83
C GLY A 71 -10.92 -12.43 -5.01
N VAL A 72 -10.71 -11.70 -3.92
CA VAL A 72 -10.17 -10.32 -3.97
C VAL A 72 -8.76 -10.28 -4.58
N LEU A 73 -7.90 -11.25 -4.25
CA LEU A 73 -6.54 -11.35 -4.82
C LEU A 73 -6.59 -11.55 -6.33
N ARG A 74 -7.41 -12.51 -6.81
CA ARG A 74 -7.62 -12.77 -8.24
C ARG A 74 -8.12 -11.53 -8.95
N ARG A 75 -9.14 -10.85 -8.41
CA ARG A 75 -9.66 -9.59 -8.97
C ARG A 75 -8.57 -8.54 -9.13
N ARG A 76 -7.75 -8.32 -8.09
CA ARG A 76 -6.68 -7.33 -8.11
C ARG A 76 -5.62 -7.67 -9.15
N LYS A 77 -5.25 -8.95 -9.27
CA LYS A 77 -4.28 -9.42 -10.27
C LYS A 77 -4.83 -9.32 -11.69
N ALA A 78 -6.09 -9.69 -11.90
CA ALA A 78 -6.78 -9.55 -13.18
C ALA A 78 -6.83 -8.08 -13.62
N ALA A 79 -7.18 -7.16 -12.72
CA ALA A 79 -7.18 -5.72 -13.02
C ALA A 79 -5.76 -5.17 -13.29
N ALA A 80 -4.73 -5.70 -12.63
CA ALA A 80 -3.34 -5.33 -12.90
C ALA A 80 -2.88 -5.81 -14.28
N LEU A 81 -3.20 -7.06 -14.66
CA LEU A 81 -2.94 -7.60 -15.99
C LEU A 81 -3.70 -6.80 -17.05
N SER A 82 -5.01 -6.59 -16.86
CA SER A 82 -5.83 -5.80 -17.79
C SER A 82 -5.24 -4.40 -18.03
N ARG A 83 -4.82 -3.70 -16.97
CA ARG A 83 -4.09 -2.43 -17.11
C ARG A 83 -2.81 -2.58 -17.92
N GLN A 84 -1.98 -3.57 -17.60
CA GLN A 84 -0.71 -3.79 -18.29
C GLN A 84 -0.90 -4.03 -19.78
N TYR A 85 -1.86 -4.86 -20.19
CA TYR A 85 -2.17 -5.12 -21.60
C TYR A 85 -2.78 -3.93 -22.33
N GLN A 86 -3.47 -3.04 -21.62
CA GLN A 86 -4.05 -1.83 -22.23
C GLN A 86 -3.02 -0.72 -22.43
N THR A 87 -1.98 -0.65 -21.58
CA THR A 87 -1.02 0.48 -21.58
C THR A 87 0.34 0.15 -22.17
N SER A 88 0.67 -1.13 -22.39
CA SER A 88 1.99 -1.55 -22.84
C SER A 88 1.94 -2.06 -24.28
N ASP A 89 3.02 -1.86 -25.03
CA ASP A 89 3.12 -2.39 -26.38
C ASP A 89 3.32 -3.91 -26.35
N PRO A 90 2.97 -4.66 -27.42
CA PRO A 90 3.13 -6.12 -27.45
C PRO A 90 4.57 -6.60 -27.18
N ALA A 91 5.58 -5.80 -27.54
CA ALA A 91 6.98 -6.10 -27.25
C ALA A 91 7.29 -6.07 -25.74
N ASP A 92 6.69 -5.13 -25.00
CA ASP A 92 6.86 -5.01 -23.54
C ASP A 92 6.13 -6.15 -22.81
N ILE A 93 4.96 -6.56 -23.31
CA ILE A 93 4.23 -7.73 -22.81
C ILE A 93 5.07 -9.00 -22.96
N ALA A 94 5.67 -9.21 -24.14
CA ALA A 94 6.56 -10.33 -24.39
C ALA A 94 7.82 -10.27 -23.51
N ALA A 95 8.44 -9.09 -23.35
CA ALA A 95 9.61 -8.90 -22.50
C ALA A 95 9.31 -9.17 -21.01
N ALA A 96 8.08 -8.92 -20.55
CA ALA A 96 7.62 -9.28 -19.21
C ALA A 96 7.33 -10.78 -19.03
N GLY A 97 7.49 -11.60 -20.08
CA GLY A 97 7.20 -13.04 -20.05
C GLY A 97 5.71 -13.35 -19.91
N LEU A 98 4.84 -12.43 -20.35
CA LEU A 98 3.40 -12.63 -20.32
C LEU A 98 2.90 -13.21 -21.67
N PRO A 99 1.80 -13.97 -21.67
CA PRO A 99 1.19 -14.49 -22.90
C PRO A 99 0.84 -13.38 -23.91
N PRO A 100 0.69 -13.68 -25.21
CA PRO A 100 0.38 -12.66 -26.21
C PRO A 100 -1.00 -12.03 -26.02
N THR A 101 -1.94 -12.73 -25.37
CA THR A 101 -3.30 -12.23 -25.12
C THR A 101 -3.62 -12.07 -23.64
N LEU A 102 -4.53 -11.15 -23.33
CA LEU A 102 -5.03 -10.96 -21.97
C LEU A 102 -5.79 -12.21 -21.49
N GLU A 103 -6.53 -12.88 -22.37
CA GLU A 103 -7.31 -14.08 -22.03
C GLU A 103 -6.41 -15.23 -21.54
N GLU A 104 -5.34 -15.53 -22.27
CA GLU A 104 -4.35 -16.53 -21.87
C GLU A 104 -3.65 -16.13 -20.57
N ALA A 105 -3.30 -14.85 -20.41
CA ALA A 105 -2.68 -14.37 -19.18
C ALA A 105 -3.58 -14.53 -17.95
N LEU A 106 -4.89 -14.30 -18.09
CA LEU A 106 -5.85 -14.51 -17.02
C LEU A 106 -5.98 -16.01 -16.69
N ALA A 107 -6.01 -16.88 -17.69
CA ALA A 107 -6.08 -18.32 -17.47
C ALA A 107 -4.81 -18.88 -16.77
N GLU A 108 -3.62 -18.37 -17.11
CA GLU A 108 -2.35 -18.89 -16.62
C GLU A 108 -1.86 -18.23 -15.33
N ARG A 109 -2.11 -16.94 -15.13
CA ARG A 109 -1.43 -16.14 -14.09
C ARG A 109 -2.28 -15.90 -12.85
N LEU A 110 -3.59 -16.16 -12.89
CA LEU A 110 -4.43 -16.00 -11.70
C LEU A 110 -4.12 -17.08 -10.66
N PRO A 111 -3.93 -16.71 -9.37
CA PRO A 111 -3.57 -17.66 -8.34
C PRO A 111 -4.70 -18.64 -8.05
N ARG A 112 -4.37 -19.92 -7.87
CA ARG A 112 -5.35 -20.96 -7.53
C ARG A 112 -5.60 -21.10 -6.03
N ALA A 113 -4.66 -20.64 -5.21
CA ALA A 113 -4.72 -20.64 -3.76
C ALA A 113 -4.04 -19.37 -3.23
N LEU A 114 -4.26 -19.05 -1.95
CA LEU A 114 -3.51 -18.00 -1.29
C LEU A 114 -2.03 -18.36 -1.19
N PRO A 115 -1.12 -17.38 -1.33
CA PRO A 115 0.28 -17.52 -0.95
C PRO A 115 0.42 -18.11 0.47
N PRO A 116 1.30 -19.10 0.70
CA PRO A 116 1.61 -19.51 2.06
C PRO A 116 2.30 -18.37 2.82
N TRP A 117 2.10 -18.32 4.13
CA TRP A 117 2.75 -17.34 5.01
C TRP A 117 4.28 -17.34 4.96
N THR A 118 4.87 -18.45 4.52
CA THR A 118 6.31 -18.65 4.37
C THR A 118 6.86 -18.19 3.02
N GLU A 119 6.01 -17.72 2.11
CA GLU A 119 6.45 -17.15 0.83
C GLU A 119 7.25 -15.85 1.03
N SER A 120 7.97 -15.41 -0.01
CA SER A 120 8.80 -14.20 0.03
C SER A 120 8.01 -12.97 0.48
N LYS A 121 8.59 -12.19 1.40
CA LYS A 121 7.99 -10.94 1.88
C LYS A 121 7.98 -9.88 0.78
N GLU A 122 6.83 -9.20 0.61
CA GLU A 122 6.73 -8.03 -0.25
C GLU A 122 7.13 -6.76 0.52
N MET A 123 7.85 -5.86 -0.13
CA MET A 123 8.18 -4.56 0.46
C MET A 123 6.98 -3.63 0.36
N VAL A 124 6.41 -3.26 1.52
CA VAL A 124 5.33 -2.26 1.61
C VAL A 124 5.89 -0.94 2.13
N THR A 125 5.53 0.17 1.48
CA THR A 125 5.85 1.51 1.98
C THR A 125 4.65 2.08 2.74
N ILE A 126 4.82 2.29 4.05
CA ILE A 126 3.79 2.88 4.91
C ILE A 126 4.17 4.33 5.23
N ARG A 127 3.19 5.23 5.18
CA ARG A 127 3.35 6.63 5.60
C ARG A 127 2.64 6.84 6.93
N LEU A 128 3.40 7.20 7.95
CA LEU A 128 2.90 7.52 9.29
C LEU A 128 3.18 8.99 9.61
N SER A 129 2.38 9.58 10.51
CA SER A 129 2.64 10.92 11.01
C SER A 129 3.94 10.93 11.85
N PRO A 130 4.63 12.09 11.96
CA PRO A 130 5.82 12.20 12.81
C PRO A 130 5.57 11.83 14.27
N GLN A 131 4.39 12.18 14.80
CA GLN A 131 4.00 11.84 16.17
C GLN A 131 3.90 10.32 16.37
N LEU A 132 3.28 9.60 15.43
CA LEU A 132 3.17 8.15 15.52
C LEU A 132 4.55 7.48 15.39
N TRP A 133 5.44 8.02 14.56
CA TRP A 133 6.84 7.57 14.51
C TRP A 133 7.54 7.74 15.86
N ALA A 134 7.39 8.88 16.53
CA ALA A 134 8.00 9.13 17.84
C ALA A 134 7.50 8.14 18.90
N LEU A 135 6.19 7.87 18.95
CA LEU A 135 5.61 6.89 19.87
C LEU A 135 6.11 5.46 19.60
N LEU A 136 6.21 5.08 18.32
CA LEU A 136 6.74 3.77 17.94
C LEU A 136 8.22 3.62 18.31
N TYR A 137 9.04 4.65 18.08
CA TYR A 137 10.44 4.64 18.51
C TYR A 137 10.59 4.46 20.02
N ALA A 138 9.82 5.22 20.82
CA ALA A 138 9.82 5.06 22.26
C ALA A 138 9.41 3.64 22.69
N LYS A 139 8.40 3.05 22.04
CA LYS A 139 7.98 1.67 22.30
C LYS A 139 9.08 0.66 21.96
N PHE A 140 9.74 0.77 20.80
CA PHE A 140 10.82 -0.14 20.43
C PHE A 140 12.02 -0.05 21.37
N GLU A 141 12.33 1.15 21.85
CA GLU A 141 13.39 1.37 22.82
C GLU A 141 13.08 0.68 24.15
N LEU A 142 11.83 0.83 24.66
CA LEU A 142 11.38 0.15 25.87
C LEU A 142 11.33 -1.38 25.74
N GLU A 143 10.97 -1.88 24.55
CA GLU A 143 10.92 -3.32 24.25
C GLU A 143 12.29 -3.89 23.85
N GLY A 144 13.34 -3.05 23.76
CA GLY A 144 14.70 -3.45 23.40
C GLY A 144 14.82 -4.06 22.00
N SER A 145 13.92 -3.71 21.06
CA SER A 145 13.73 -4.48 19.82
C SER A 145 13.54 -3.61 18.58
N TRP A 146 14.60 -2.88 18.20
CA TRP A 146 14.62 -2.09 16.95
C TRP A 146 14.41 -2.94 15.68
N ASP A 147 14.82 -4.21 15.71
CA ASP A 147 14.63 -5.16 14.59
C ASP A 147 13.16 -5.64 14.45
N ASN A 148 12.27 -5.21 15.34
CA ASN A 148 10.95 -5.79 15.54
C ASN A 148 9.82 -4.97 14.89
N PHE A 149 10.12 -3.85 14.22
CA PHE A 149 9.07 -3.07 13.56
C PHE A 149 8.33 -3.89 12.50
N ALA A 150 9.06 -4.63 11.67
CA ALA A 150 8.47 -5.48 10.65
C ALA A 150 7.59 -6.57 11.28
N MET A 151 8.06 -7.21 12.36
CA MET A 151 7.28 -8.20 13.09
C MET A 151 6.04 -7.59 13.75
N MET A 152 6.13 -6.42 14.36
CA MET A 152 4.98 -5.74 14.96
C MET A 152 3.93 -5.39 13.91
N VAL A 153 4.36 -4.89 12.74
CA VAL A 153 3.46 -4.63 11.61
C VAL A 153 2.84 -5.94 11.09
N GLU A 154 3.61 -7.02 10.98
CA GLU A 154 3.11 -8.34 10.59
C GLU A 154 2.07 -8.86 11.59
N THR A 155 2.35 -8.80 12.89
CA THR A 155 1.42 -9.18 13.96
C THR A 155 0.15 -8.35 13.90
N PHE A 156 0.28 -7.02 13.78
CA PHE A 156 -0.87 -6.14 13.67
C PHE A 156 -1.73 -6.46 12.44
N MET A 157 -1.11 -6.69 11.28
CA MET A 157 -1.84 -7.06 10.06
C MET A 157 -2.51 -8.44 10.19
N TYR A 158 -1.86 -9.39 10.83
CA TYR A 158 -2.42 -10.72 11.10
C TYR A 158 -3.64 -10.64 12.05
N GLU A 159 -3.52 -9.89 13.14
CA GLU A 159 -4.62 -9.68 14.08
C GLU A 159 -5.79 -8.93 13.42
N ALA A 160 -5.49 -7.90 12.62
CA ALA A 160 -6.51 -7.16 11.87
C ALA A 160 -7.25 -8.07 10.88
N ALA A 161 -6.54 -8.97 10.19
CA ALA A 161 -7.16 -9.91 9.24
C ALA A 161 -8.08 -10.94 9.92
N ARG A 162 -7.82 -11.27 11.19
CA ARG A 162 -8.63 -12.23 11.98
C ARG A 162 -9.69 -11.58 12.85
N SER A 163 -9.72 -10.26 12.90
CA SER A 163 -10.71 -9.52 13.67
C SER A 163 -12.06 -9.50 12.93
N PRO A 164 -13.20 -9.42 13.65
CA PRO A 164 -14.49 -9.13 13.06
C PRO A 164 -14.44 -7.88 12.17
N ILE A 165 -15.18 -7.90 11.06
CA ILE A 165 -15.25 -6.75 10.16
C ILE A 165 -15.97 -5.61 10.86
N ALA A 166 -15.25 -4.53 11.15
CA ALA A 166 -15.86 -3.30 11.61
C ALA A 166 -16.59 -2.60 10.45
N SER A 167 -17.82 -2.14 10.71
CA SER A 167 -18.57 -1.29 9.79
C SER A 167 -17.83 0.02 9.52
N ARG A 168 -18.14 0.69 8.40
CA ARG A 168 -17.55 2.00 8.09
C ARG A 168 -17.79 3.05 9.19
N ALA A 169 -18.96 2.99 9.83
CA ALA A 169 -19.31 3.88 10.94
C ALA A 169 -18.40 3.63 12.15
N GLU A 170 -18.20 2.38 12.54
CA GLU A 170 -17.30 2.03 13.65
C GLU A 170 -15.84 2.41 13.35
N VAL A 171 -15.36 2.20 12.12
CA VAL A 171 -14.01 2.63 11.72
C VAL A 171 -13.88 4.15 11.81
N ALA A 172 -14.89 4.89 11.36
CA ALA A 172 -14.90 6.35 11.46
C ALA A 172 -14.92 6.83 12.92
N GLU A 173 -15.72 6.19 13.78
CA GLU A 173 -15.79 6.51 15.21
C GLU A 173 -14.46 6.22 15.91
N ARG A 174 -13.86 5.05 15.68
CA ARG A 174 -12.52 4.70 16.22
C ARG A 174 -11.47 5.72 15.79
N ARG A 175 -11.51 6.14 14.52
CA ARG A 175 -10.60 7.17 14.01
C ARG A 175 -10.83 8.52 14.69
N GLN A 176 -12.09 8.93 14.86
CA GLN A 176 -12.42 10.19 15.52
C GLN A 176 -11.95 10.18 16.97
N ARG A 177 -12.20 9.10 17.71
CA ARG A 177 -11.72 8.91 19.08
C ARG A 177 -10.20 9.05 19.20
N MET A 178 -9.45 8.41 18.29
CA MET A 178 -7.99 8.53 18.23
C MET A 178 -7.54 9.98 17.97
N LEU A 179 -8.26 10.72 17.13
CA LEU A 179 -7.97 12.14 16.89
C LEU A 179 -8.29 13.01 18.10
N ASP A 180 -9.38 12.75 18.80
CA ASP A 180 -9.77 13.50 19.98
C ASP A 180 -8.75 13.28 21.12
N GLU A 181 -8.37 12.03 21.40
CA GLU A 181 -7.36 11.70 22.41
C GLU A 181 -5.98 12.33 22.11
N THR A 182 -5.62 12.48 20.84
CA THR A 182 -4.36 13.10 20.42
C THR A 182 -4.39 14.63 20.47
N VAL A 183 -5.56 15.27 20.36
CA VAL A 183 -5.74 16.72 20.48
C VAL A 183 -5.77 17.16 21.95
N TYR A 184 -6.38 16.38 22.86
CA TYR A 184 -6.44 16.70 24.29
C TYR A 184 -5.15 16.40 25.08
N SER A 185 -4.14 15.81 24.45
CA SER A 185 -2.85 15.50 25.08
C SER A 185 -1.76 16.56 24.80
N GLN A 186 -2.10 17.73 24.24
CA GLN A 186 -1.11 18.80 24.10
C GLN A 186 -0.76 19.39 25.49
N PRO A 187 0.51 19.36 25.91
CA PRO A 187 0.93 19.94 27.19
C PRO A 187 0.91 21.47 27.04
N GLY A 188 -0.24 22.07 27.35
CA GLY A 188 -0.48 23.49 27.24
C GLY A 188 -1.37 24.07 28.34
N ASP A 189 -1.53 23.35 29.47
CA ASP A 189 -2.20 23.86 30.68
C ASP A 189 -1.64 23.20 31.95
N GLN A 190 -0.32 23.30 32.16
CA GLN A 190 0.30 23.22 33.49
C GLN A 190 1.38 24.30 33.64
#